data_AF-A0A920HWN5-F1
#
_entry.id   AF-A0A920HWN5-F1
#
_cell.length_a   1.000
_cell.length_b   1.000
_cell.length_c   1.000
_cell.angle_alpha   90.00
_cell.angle_beta   90.00
_cell.angle_gamma   90.00
#
_symmetry.space_group_name_H-M   'P 1'
#
loop_
_entity.id
_entity.type
_entity.pdbx_description
1 polymer ?
#
loop_
_entity_poly.entity_id
_entity_poly.type
_entity_poly.pdbx_seq_one_letter_code
_entity_poly.pdbx_strand_id
1 'polypeptide(L)'
;MLKLYKLDKKSKFVFENYIYMKKLKDKWNIKSNFQLIIILIVFAITGSLSLVVSEPILEILGIKSSSMSTWLFTPLRLIIVFPVYQLLILAIGFLFGQFNFFWQLEKKMLIKWGFQNSLINNENYYFNSDKIDTKTLFTTC
;
A
#
# COMPACT_ATOMS: atom_id res chain seq x y z
N MET A 1 -37.23 27.33 18.11
CA MET A 1 -36.19 26.66 18.94
C MET A 1 -35.66 25.36 18.31
N LEU A 2 -36.50 24.37 17.99
CA LEU A 2 -36.08 23.05 17.42
C LEU A 2 -35.25 23.11 16.12
N LYS A 3 -35.49 24.12 15.26
CA LYS A 3 -34.75 24.31 13.99
C LYS A 3 -33.29 24.67 14.23
N LEU A 4 -32.99 25.41 15.30
CA LEU A 4 -31.62 25.80 15.68
C LEU A 4 -30.84 24.59 16.21
N TYR A 5 -31.47 23.70 16.98
CA TYR A 5 -30.84 22.48 17.51
C TYR A 5 -30.46 21.48 16.39
N LYS A 6 -31.31 21.33 15.36
CA LYS A 6 -30.98 20.50 14.19
C LYS A 6 -29.82 21.06 13.36
N LEU A 7 -29.68 22.38 13.30
CA LEU A 7 -28.59 23.03 12.58
C LEU A 7 -27.25 22.85 13.31
N ASP A 8 -27.23 23.01 14.64
CA ASP A 8 -26.04 22.78 15.46
C ASP A 8 -25.58 21.30 15.40
N LYS A 9 -26.51 20.35 15.48
CA LYS A 9 -26.17 18.93 15.39
C LYS A 9 -25.61 18.54 14.01
N LYS A 10 -26.14 19.12 12.94
CA LYS A 10 -25.66 18.87 11.56
C LYS A 10 -24.27 19.48 11.35
N SER A 11 -24.01 20.69 11.83
CA SER A 11 -22.69 21.33 11.71
C SER A 11 -21.62 20.59 12.51
N LYS A 12 -21.94 20.17 13.75
CA LYS A 12 -21.04 19.34 14.58
C LYS A 12 -20.68 18.02 13.90
N PHE A 13 -21.66 17.35 13.31
CA PHE A 13 -21.43 16.08 12.61
C PHE A 13 -20.51 16.24 11.38
N VAL A 14 -20.68 17.32 10.60
CA VAL A 14 -19.80 17.61 9.46
C VAL A 14 -18.38 17.95 9.93
N PHE A 15 -18.24 18.70 11.02
CA PHE A 15 -16.94 19.07 11.60
C PHE A 15 -16.17 17.88 12.18
N GLU A 16 -16.85 16.98 12.91
CA GLU A 16 -16.27 15.74 13.43
C GLU A 16 -15.71 14.86 12.31
N ASN A 17 -16.50 14.65 11.25
CA ASN A 17 -16.06 13.89 10.07
C ASN A 17 -14.88 14.55 9.35
N TYR A 18 -14.87 15.88 9.26
CA TYR A 18 -13.76 16.63 8.65
C TYR A 18 -12.45 16.46 9.45
N ILE A 19 -12.51 16.57 10.78
CA ILE A 19 -11.35 16.36 11.67
C ILE A 19 -10.85 14.92 11.59
N TYR A 20 -11.75 13.94 11.53
CA TYR A 20 -11.39 12.52 11.42
C TYR A 20 -10.70 12.20 10.08
N MET A 21 -11.25 12.70 8.96
CA MET A 21 -10.61 12.53 7.65
C MET A 21 -9.23 13.19 7.57
N LYS A 22 -9.06 14.36 8.18
CA LYS A 22 -7.75 15.05 8.24
C LYS A 22 -6.71 14.23 9.00
N LYS A 23 -7.08 13.72 10.19
CA LYS A 23 -6.21 12.85 11.00
C LYS A 23 -5.79 11.56 10.28
N LEU A 24 -6.68 10.97 9.49
CA LEU A 24 -6.38 9.78 8.69
C LEU A 24 -5.43 10.09 7.52
N LYS A 25 -5.66 11.20 6.81
CA LYS A 25 -4.79 11.65 5.71
C LYS A 25 -3.37 11.97 6.19
N ASP A 26 -3.26 12.63 7.34
CA ASP A 26 -1.97 12.99 7.93
C ASP A 26 -1.20 11.76 8.44
N LYS A 27 -1.88 10.76 9.01
CA LYS A 27 -1.25 9.50 9.47
C LYS A 27 -0.67 8.66 8.33
N TRP A 28 -1.29 8.70 7.16
CA TRP A 28 -0.89 7.89 6.00
C TRP A 28 -0.10 8.69 4.95
N ASN A 29 0.11 10.00 5.17
CA ASN A 29 0.81 10.91 4.26
C ASN A 29 0.26 10.85 2.80
N ILE A 30 -1.05 10.60 2.68
CA ILE A 30 -1.73 10.45 1.39
C ILE A 30 -2.03 11.84 0.86
N LYS A 31 -1.30 12.24 -0.19
CA LYS A 31 -1.36 13.61 -0.74
C LYS A 31 -2.67 13.87 -1.51
N SER A 32 -3.34 12.83 -2.01
CA SER A 32 -4.52 12.98 -2.86
C SER A 32 -5.52 11.84 -2.72
N ASN A 33 -6.82 12.14 -2.74
CA ASN A 33 -7.89 11.13 -2.77
C ASN A 33 -7.77 10.20 -4.00
N PHE A 34 -7.24 10.72 -5.12
CA PHE A 34 -6.98 9.93 -6.33
C PHE A 34 -5.93 8.84 -6.12
N GLN A 35 -4.93 9.11 -5.28
CA GLN A 35 -3.89 8.13 -4.95
C GLN A 35 -4.49 6.91 -4.26
N LEU A 36 -5.45 7.12 -3.35
CA LEU A 36 -6.15 6.04 -2.64
C LEU A 36 -6.94 5.14 -3.60
N ILE A 37 -7.63 5.71 -4.59
CA ILE A 37 -8.37 4.96 -5.61
C ILE A 37 -7.42 4.08 -6.44
N ILE A 38 -6.29 4.64 -6.88
CA ILE A 38 -5.27 3.90 -7.64
C ILE A 38 -4.75 2.73 -6.79
N ILE A 39 -4.45 2.96 -5.51
CA ILE A 39 -3.98 1.90 -4.61
C ILE A 39 -5.01 0.77 -4.49
N LEU A 40 -6.30 1.08 -4.35
CA LEU A 40 -7.35 0.07 -4.27
C LEU A 40 -7.47 -0.75 -5.56
N ILE A 41 -7.34 -0.11 -6.73
CA ILE A 41 -7.33 -0.80 -8.03
C ILE A 41 -6.13 -1.74 -8.13
N VAL A 42 -4.94 -1.25 -7.78
CA VAL A 42 -3.72 -2.06 -7.76
C VAL A 42 -3.89 -3.27 -6.85
N PHE A 43 -4.43 -3.08 -5.63
CA PHE A 43 -4.69 -4.17 -4.69
C PHE A 43 -5.72 -5.19 -5.22
N ALA A 44 -6.75 -4.74 -5.93
CA ALA A 44 -7.75 -5.63 -6.53
C ALA A 44 -7.12 -6.50 -7.63
N ILE A 45 -6.28 -5.89 -8.47
CA ILE A 45 -5.55 -6.58 -9.53
C ILE A 45 -4.52 -7.55 -8.93
N THR A 46 -3.65 -7.09 -8.04
CA THR A 46 -2.63 -7.94 -7.39
C THR A 46 -3.25 -9.06 -6.58
N GLY A 47 -4.35 -8.80 -5.87
CA GLY A 47 -5.07 -9.81 -5.10
C GLY A 47 -5.58 -10.94 -6.00
N SER A 48 -6.19 -10.59 -7.14
CA SER A 48 -6.66 -11.57 -8.12
C SER A 48 -5.51 -12.31 -8.80
N LEU A 49 -4.44 -11.59 -9.16
CA LEU A 49 -3.28 -12.14 -9.85
C LEU A 49 -2.50 -13.11 -8.97
N SER A 50 -2.46 -12.90 -7.64
CA SER A 50 -1.76 -13.77 -6.69
C SER A 50 -2.28 -15.21 -6.67
N LEU A 51 -3.59 -15.39 -6.88
CA LEU A 51 -4.21 -16.70 -6.96
C LEU A 51 -3.80 -17.43 -8.25
N VAL A 52 -3.77 -16.72 -9.38
CA VAL A 52 -3.38 -17.28 -10.68
C VAL A 52 -1.90 -17.60 -10.72
N VAL A 53 -1.05 -16.71 -10.20
CA VAL A 53 0.42 -16.84 -10.22
C VAL A 53 0.90 -17.99 -9.33
N SER A 54 0.13 -18.36 -8.31
CA SER A 54 0.53 -19.44 -7.41
C SER A 54 0.61 -20.82 -8.07
N GLU A 55 -0.27 -21.13 -9.01
CA GLU A 55 -0.33 -22.42 -9.71
C GLU A 55 0.92 -22.72 -10.54
N PRO A 56 1.36 -21.84 -11.47
CA PRO A 56 2.58 -22.07 -12.25
C PRO A 56 3.83 -22.07 -11.37
N ILE A 57 3.87 -21.30 -10.28
CA ILE A 57 5.01 -21.31 -9.36
C ILE A 57 5.14 -22.67 -8.65
N LEU A 58 4.02 -23.25 -8.20
CA LEU A 58 4.01 -24.57 -7.57
C LEU A 58 4.43 -25.67 -8.55
N GLU A 59 4.06 -25.54 -9.82
CA GLU A 59 4.47 -26.44 -10.89
C GLU A 59 5.98 -26.33 -11.19
N ILE A 60 6.54 -25.12 -11.26
CA ILE A 60 7.99 -24.88 -11.42
C ILE A 60 8.79 -25.45 -10.25
N LEU A 61 8.24 -25.38 -9.04
CA LEU A 61 8.86 -25.94 -7.84
C LEU A 61 8.72 -27.48 -7.75
N GLY A 62 8.08 -28.12 -8.74
CA GLY A 62 7.92 -29.57 -8.80
C GLY A 62 6.92 -30.13 -7.79
N ILE A 63 6.12 -29.28 -7.14
CA ILE A 63 5.14 -29.68 -6.14
C ILE A 63 3.82 -29.98 -6.85
N LYS A 64 3.67 -31.22 -7.33
CA LYS A 64 2.40 -31.69 -7.90
C LYS A 64 1.35 -31.81 -6.80
N SER A 65 0.15 -31.26 -7.04
CA SER A 65 -1.01 -31.42 -6.17
C SER A 65 -1.42 -32.89 -5.93
N SER A 66 -0.88 -33.84 -6.71
CA SER A 66 -1.14 -35.27 -6.54
C SER A 66 -0.22 -35.98 -5.53
N SER A 67 0.89 -35.37 -5.10
CA SER A 67 1.87 -36.02 -4.21
C SER A 67 1.85 -35.52 -2.77
N MET A 68 1.04 -34.50 -2.45
CA MET A 68 0.91 -33.95 -1.10
C MET A 68 -0.55 -33.76 -0.68
N SER A 69 -0.83 -33.95 0.61
CA SER A 69 -2.12 -33.61 1.21
C SER A 69 -2.44 -32.13 1.00
N THR A 70 -3.68 -31.84 0.57
CA THR A 70 -4.24 -30.48 0.41
C THR A 70 -3.99 -29.59 1.63
N TRP A 71 -3.90 -30.20 2.81
CA TRP A 71 -3.61 -29.54 4.09
C TRP A 71 -2.20 -28.94 4.17
N LEU A 72 -1.19 -29.59 3.59
CA LEU A 72 0.19 -29.08 3.55
C LEU A 72 0.42 -28.18 2.33
N PHE A 73 -0.27 -28.45 1.23
CA PHE A 73 -0.14 -27.70 -0.02
C PHE A 73 -0.58 -26.24 0.12
N THR A 74 -1.69 -26.00 0.84
CA THR A 74 -2.28 -24.66 1.01
C THR A 74 -1.38 -23.67 1.78
N PRO A 75 -0.83 -24.00 2.98
CA PRO A 75 0.06 -23.09 3.69
C PRO A 75 1.40 -22.89 2.97
N LEU A 76 1.92 -23.93 2.31
CA LEU A 76 3.17 -23.84 1.54
C LEU A 76 3.01 -22.89 0.34
N ARG A 77 1.87 -22.96 -0.36
CA ARG A 77 1.47 -22.01 -1.39
C ARG A 77 1.46 -20.58 -0.85
N LEU A 78 0.89 -20.33 0.33
CA LEU A 78 0.83 -19.00 0.91
C LEU A 78 2.23 -18.44 1.23
N ILE A 79 3.12 -19.28 1.77
CA ILE A 79 4.51 -18.90 2.09
C ILE A 79 5.28 -18.51 0.82
N ILE A 80 5.06 -19.20 -0.30
CA ILE A 80 5.76 -18.93 -1.57
C ILE A 80 5.16 -17.72 -2.30
N VAL A 81 3.84 -17.59 -2.31
CA VAL A 81 3.15 -16.45 -2.91
C VAL A 81 3.48 -15.16 -2.18
N PHE A 82 3.75 -15.24 -0.87
CA PHE A 82 4.05 -14.07 -0.05
C PHE A 82 5.23 -13.21 -0.56
N PRO A 83 6.46 -13.72 -0.78
CA PRO A 83 7.57 -12.94 -1.32
C PRO A 83 7.34 -12.50 -2.77
N VAL A 84 6.62 -13.29 -3.56
CA VAL A 84 6.27 -12.92 -4.94
C VAL A 84 5.27 -11.75 -4.96
N TYR A 85 4.32 -11.75 -4.03
CA TYR A 85 3.34 -10.68 -3.86
C TYR A 85 4.00 -9.34 -3.50
N GLN A 86 5.04 -9.36 -2.66
CA GLN A 86 5.85 -8.19 -2.32
C GLN A 86 6.44 -7.52 -3.58
N LEU A 87 6.99 -8.32 -4.50
CA LEU A 87 7.52 -7.80 -5.77
C LEU A 87 6.42 -7.36 -6.75
N LEU A 88 5.29 -8.08 -6.80
CA LEU A 88 4.16 -7.77 -7.69
C LEU A 88 3.56 -6.40 -7.39
N ILE A 89 3.36 -6.10 -6.10
CA ILE A 89 2.75 -4.83 -5.70
C ILE A 89 3.68 -3.65 -5.99
N LEU A 90 5.00 -3.86 -5.88
CA LEU A 90 6.00 -2.86 -6.23
C LEU A 90 6.06 -2.63 -7.75
N ALA A 91 6.04 -3.70 -8.55
CA ALA A 91 6.06 -3.63 -10.01
C ALA A 91 4.81 -2.95 -10.59
N ILE A 92 3.63 -3.29 -10.09
CA ILE A 92 2.38 -2.66 -10.53
C ILE A 92 2.30 -1.23 -9.97
N GLY A 93 2.75 -1.00 -8.73
CA GLY A 93 2.88 0.36 -8.18
C GLY A 93 3.78 1.27 -9.00
N PHE A 94 4.86 0.73 -9.58
CA PHE A 94 5.71 1.42 -10.53
C PHE A 94 4.96 1.77 -11.82
N LEU A 95 4.19 0.83 -12.37
CA LEU A 95 3.40 1.03 -13.60
C LEU A 95 2.38 2.17 -13.48
N PHE A 96 1.77 2.34 -12.30
CA PHE A 96 0.81 3.41 -12.02
C PHE A 96 1.45 4.73 -11.54
N GLY A 97 2.78 4.83 -11.51
CA GLY A 97 3.50 6.03 -11.05
C GLY A 97 3.37 6.31 -9.55
N GLN A 98 2.99 5.29 -8.76
CA GLN A 98 2.82 5.36 -7.30
C GLN A 98 3.87 4.54 -6.54
N PHE A 99 4.99 4.20 -7.19
CA PHE A 99 6.10 3.39 -6.63
C PHE A 99 6.49 3.84 -5.22
N ASN A 100 6.68 5.14 -5.06
CA ASN A 100 7.07 5.78 -3.83
C ASN A 100 6.14 5.47 -2.64
N PHE A 101 4.83 5.41 -2.87
CA PHE A 101 3.87 5.06 -1.83
C PHE A 101 3.98 3.57 -1.46
N PHE A 102 4.04 2.70 -2.46
CA PHE A 102 4.13 1.25 -2.25
C PHE A 102 5.43 0.84 -1.58
N TRP A 103 6.55 1.44 -1.95
CA TRP A 103 7.85 1.23 -1.31
C TRP A 103 7.84 1.61 0.18
N GLN A 104 7.14 2.70 0.55
CA GLN A 104 6.94 3.05 1.97
C GLN A 104 6.04 2.05 2.70
N LEU A 105 4.98 1.57 2.05
CA LEU A 105 4.06 0.59 2.61
C LEU A 105 4.78 -0.76 2.85
N GLU A 106 5.50 -1.24 1.84
CA GLU A 106 6.24 -2.49 1.87
C GLU A 106 7.32 -2.48 2.95
N LYS A 107 8.11 -1.40 3.05
CA LYS A 107 9.04 -1.23 4.17
C LYS A 107 8.34 -1.24 5.50
N LYS A 108 7.23 -0.51 5.68
CA LYS A 108 6.46 -0.54 6.94
C LYS A 108 6.03 -1.96 7.32
N MET A 109 5.78 -2.85 6.35
CA MET A 109 5.48 -4.26 6.59
C MET A 109 6.75 -5.06 6.92
N LEU A 110 7.84 -4.89 6.19
CA LEU A 110 9.13 -5.57 6.42
C LEU A 110 9.75 -5.24 7.78
N ILE A 111 9.66 -3.98 8.21
CA ILE A 111 10.15 -3.51 9.51
C ILE A 111 9.39 -4.20 10.65
N LYS A 112 8.09 -4.36 10.51
CA LYS A 112 7.25 -5.07 11.50
C LYS A 112 7.58 -6.55 11.60
N TRP A 113 8.17 -7.12 10.56
CA TRP A 113 8.60 -8.52 10.52
C TRP A 113 10.05 -8.71 10.99
N GLY A 114 10.69 -7.64 11.49
CA GLY A 114 11.99 -7.71 12.17
C GLY A 114 13.20 -7.46 11.27
N PHE A 115 13.02 -7.13 9.99
CA PHE A 115 14.13 -6.86 9.08
C PHE A 115 14.53 -5.37 9.11
N GLN A 116 15.52 -5.06 9.97
CA GLN A 116 16.35 -3.84 10.04
C GLN A 116 15.69 -2.47 10.29
N ASN A 117 15.91 -1.95 11.51
CA ASN A 117 15.79 -0.53 11.88
C ASN A 117 16.90 0.37 11.28
N SER A 118 17.92 -0.20 10.61
CA SER A 118 19.13 0.53 10.20
C SER A 118 19.06 1.17 8.81
N LEU A 119 18.15 0.76 7.91
CA LEU A 119 18.08 1.30 6.54
C LEU A 119 17.00 2.39 6.35
N ILE A 120 16.09 2.54 7.31
CA ILE A 120 14.89 3.41 7.22
C ILE A 120 15.21 4.88 7.52
N ASN A 121 16.23 5.13 8.35
CA ASN A 121 16.63 6.49 8.72
C ASN A 121 17.29 7.22 7.56
N ASN A 122 18.02 6.54 6.67
CA ASN A 122 18.68 7.18 5.52
C ASN A 122 17.71 7.45 4.35
N GLU A 123 16.72 6.60 4.08
CA GLU A 123 15.80 6.81 2.94
C GLU A 123 14.75 7.89 3.13
N ASN A 124 14.35 8.19 4.37
CA ASN A 124 13.48 9.35 4.64
C ASN A 124 14.17 10.68 4.26
N TYR A 125 15.50 10.73 4.17
CA TYR A 125 16.23 11.90 3.67
C TYR A 125 16.15 12.03 2.13
N TYR A 126 16.31 10.96 1.36
CA TYR A 126 16.20 11.00 -0.11
C TYR A 126 14.78 11.33 -0.59
N PHE A 127 13.76 10.82 0.11
CA PHE A 127 12.35 11.05 -0.24
C PHE A 127 11.86 12.49 -0.10
N ASN A 128 12.55 13.29 0.71
CA ASN A 128 12.25 14.72 0.86
C ASN A 128 13.02 15.56 -0.18
N SER A 129 14.16 15.07 -0.67
CA SER A 129 15.00 15.73 -1.69
C SER A 129 14.33 15.77 -3.07
N ASP A 130 13.72 14.67 -3.52
CA ASP A 130 13.04 14.61 -4.84
C ASP A 130 11.85 15.58 -4.98
N LYS A 131 11.30 16.03 -3.85
CA LYS A 131 10.22 17.01 -3.78
C LYS A 131 10.72 18.46 -3.79
N ILE A 132 12.01 18.66 -3.55
CA ILE A 132 12.71 19.96 -3.56
C ILE A 132 13.21 20.25 -4.98
N ASP A 133 13.74 19.24 -5.69
CA ASP A 133 14.33 19.40 -7.03
C ASP A 133 13.30 19.69 -8.14
N THR A 134 12.07 19.19 -7.99
CA THR A 134 10.98 19.49 -8.96
C THR A 134 10.38 20.89 -8.79
N LYS A 135 10.60 21.56 -7.65
CA LYS A 135 10.19 22.95 -7.43
C LYS A 135 11.30 23.95 -7.77
N THR A 136 12.57 23.60 -7.61
CA THR A 136 13.69 24.50 -7.90
C THR A 136 13.99 24.64 -9.39
N LEU A 137 13.71 23.62 -10.21
CA LEU A 137 13.90 23.67 -11.67
C LEU A 137 12.86 24.52 -12.44
N PHE A 138 11.72 24.88 -11.83
CA PHE A 138 10.68 25.70 -12.45
C PHE A 138 10.64 27.15 -11.93
N THR A 139 11.58 27.55 -11.06
CA THR A 139 11.61 28.91 -10.47
C THR A 139 12.84 29.73 -10.90
N THR A 140 13.65 29.22 -11.83
CA THR A 140 14.85 29.88 -12.38
C THR A 140 14.74 30.22 -13.86
N CYS A 141 13.52 30.38 -14.39
CA CYS A 141 13.25 31.03 -15.67
C CYS A 141 12.32 32.22 -15.47
#